data_AF-A0A944HGK2-F1
#
_entry.id   AF-A0A944HGK2-F1
#
_cell.length_a   1.000
_cell.length_b   1.000
_cell.length_c   1.000
_cell.angle_alpha   90.00
_cell.angle_beta   90.00
_cell.angle_gamma   90.00
#
_symmetry.space_group_name_H-M   'P 1'
#
loop_
_entity.id
_entity.type
_entity.pdbx_description
1 polymer ?
#
loop_
_entity_poly.entity_id
_entity_poly.type
_entity_poly.pdbx_seq_one_letter_code
_entity_poly.pdbx_strand_id
1 'polypeptide(L)'
;SKPTDDLRKGYDLLEGKKAREYFIAGPEAGAKWWDATCHRSLLAWQSMYALHRAVSNPHEVVRFATFTCSGAEIYDGFFRAQLNPPVTSASERVKSYRDRNGGNYLESISVPAGKPRGEKKNAFPALNLSQLNAAIDLLCTEKTSGTTSFKRRNEVEMLKNRRYYGEVKAGKCSNLRSVDQALMSFGGNDFGFAGVVKWGIIPREVYKNEGVNSSNPIKRIIALSEETLRWNALQSFRSLARVIEPEDARKTAESHMDQIYGDVQYALKEYLRIEPEKVQALIYPNPIQRPLQDHCAARTNQGNVAMGELVVRIAHFAPLFTKERAAGFNYVITDKHAKEIEDVFVRNLESYQRKAIIEQRNAALNLGWTAIESQPAFAGRSLCAVSLECVNGRCSQDDLYTWTYSGNLAHESFRPISSFAQWEAYSSQRTRSLRTSNDALMTMARFTKSGKILDDWITGSMHPDARAHAAIADQLSVK
;
A
#
# COMPACT_ATOMS: atom_id res chain seq x y z
N SER A 1 -21.54 0.92 -25.06
CA SER A 1 -20.99 -0.32 -24.46
C SER A 1 -21.43 -0.39 -23.02
N LYS A 2 -21.71 -1.56 -22.45
CA LYS A 2 -21.96 -1.60 -21.00
C LYS A 2 -20.60 -1.42 -20.28
N PRO A 3 -20.53 -0.77 -19.11
CA PRO A 3 -19.26 -0.36 -18.49
C PRO A 3 -18.26 -1.51 -18.19
N THR A 4 -18.76 -2.71 -17.92
CA THR A 4 -17.93 -3.91 -17.77
C THR A 4 -17.37 -4.44 -19.07
N ASP A 5 -17.97 -4.11 -20.21
CA ASP A 5 -17.46 -4.51 -21.51
C ASP A 5 -16.20 -3.70 -21.87
N ASP A 6 -16.08 -2.47 -21.37
CA ASP A 6 -14.88 -1.64 -21.58
C ASP A 6 -13.78 -1.97 -20.56
N LEU A 7 -14.14 -2.37 -19.34
CA LEU A 7 -13.21 -3.02 -18.40
C LEU A 7 -12.75 -4.39 -18.90
N ARG A 8 -13.65 -5.20 -19.46
CA ARG A 8 -13.30 -6.47 -20.09
C ARG A 8 -12.49 -6.25 -21.37
N LYS A 9 -12.76 -5.21 -22.17
CA LYS A 9 -11.90 -4.85 -23.31
C LYS A 9 -10.55 -4.30 -22.87
N GLY A 10 -10.49 -3.49 -21.81
CA GLY A 10 -9.25 -3.01 -21.22
C GLY A 10 -8.44 -4.17 -20.65
N TYR A 11 -9.10 -5.07 -19.92
CA TYR A 11 -8.55 -6.34 -19.44
C TYR A 11 -8.12 -7.25 -20.59
N ASP A 12 -8.93 -7.43 -21.64
CA ASP A 12 -8.62 -8.24 -22.82
C ASP A 12 -7.52 -7.57 -23.68
N LEU A 13 -7.38 -6.24 -23.62
CA LEU A 13 -6.25 -5.48 -24.20
C LEU A 13 -4.98 -5.67 -23.39
N LEU A 14 -5.09 -5.79 -22.06
CA LEU A 14 -4.00 -5.93 -21.10
C LEU A 14 -3.60 -7.40 -20.84
N GLU A 15 -4.49 -8.36 -21.10
CA GLU A 15 -4.27 -9.82 -21.00
C GLU A 15 -4.20 -10.50 -22.37
N GLY A 16 -4.61 -9.83 -23.43
CA GLY A 16 -4.62 -10.37 -24.79
C GLY A 16 -3.24 -10.54 -25.40
N LYS A 17 -3.17 -11.29 -26.51
CA LYS A 17 -1.92 -11.50 -27.28
C LYS A 17 -1.19 -10.20 -27.63
N LYS A 18 -1.88 -9.05 -27.74
CA LYS A 18 -1.29 -7.74 -28.03
C LYS A 18 -0.69 -7.04 -26.80
N ALA A 19 -1.14 -7.33 -25.58
CA ALA A 19 -0.45 -6.84 -24.36
C ALA A 19 1.00 -7.30 -24.32
N ARG A 20 1.25 -8.50 -24.88
CA ARG A 20 2.58 -9.06 -25.04
C ARG A 20 3.49 -8.20 -25.92
N GLU A 21 2.93 -7.48 -26.89
CA GLU A 21 3.68 -6.62 -27.82
C GLU A 21 3.95 -5.24 -27.24
N TYR A 22 3.07 -4.71 -26.36
CA TYR A 22 3.21 -3.36 -25.80
C TYR A 22 3.91 -3.30 -24.43
N PHE A 23 3.86 -4.36 -23.61
CA PHE A 23 4.35 -4.34 -22.22
C PHE A 23 5.42 -5.38 -21.88
N ILE A 24 5.85 -6.24 -22.83
CA ILE A 24 6.98 -7.15 -22.61
C ILE A 24 8.29 -6.44 -22.95
N ALA A 25 8.63 -5.48 -22.09
CA ALA A 25 9.99 -5.44 -21.61
C ALA A 25 10.07 -6.56 -20.55
N GLY A 26 10.84 -7.62 -20.77
CA GLY A 26 11.10 -8.60 -19.70
C GLY A 26 11.63 -7.91 -18.43
N PRO A 27 11.71 -8.58 -17.27
CA PRO A 27 12.32 -7.99 -16.06
C PRO A 27 13.72 -7.42 -16.29
N GLU A 28 14.40 -7.82 -17.37
CA GLU A 28 15.70 -7.27 -17.80
C GLU A 28 15.64 -5.94 -18.58
N ALA A 29 14.46 -5.56 -19.11
CA ALA A 29 14.24 -4.34 -19.90
C ALA A 29 13.47 -3.26 -19.13
N GLY A 30 13.09 -3.50 -17.87
CA GLY A 30 12.68 -2.45 -16.93
C GLY A 30 13.87 -1.58 -16.52
N ALA A 31 13.60 -0.38 -16.03
CA ALA A 31 14.61 0.50 -15.46
C ALA A 31 15.40 -0.20 -14.34
N LYS A 32 16.64 -0.65 -14.64
CA LYS A 32 17.48 -1.43 -13.71
C LYS A 32 17.88 -0.68 -12.45
N TRP A 33 17.76 0.64 -12.44
CA TRP A 33 17.97 1.49 -11.26
C TRP A 33 16.79 1.43 -10.27
N TRP A 34 15.68 0.80 -10.64
CA TRP A 34 14.48 0.73 -9.83
C TRP A 34 14.17 -0.70 -9.38
N ASP A 35 14.07 -0.89 -8.05
CA ASP A 35 13.78 -2.20 -7.48
C ASP A 35 12.35 -2.64 -7.85
N ALA A 36 12.25 -3.78 -8.52
CA ALA A 36 10.99 -4.31 -9.02
C ALA A 36 10.02 -4.70 -7.88
N THR A 37 10.55 -5.03 -6.71
CA THR A 37 9.82 -5.47 -5.52
C THR A 37 9.26 -4.28 -4.75
N CYS A 38 10.01 -3.18 -4.65
CA CYS A 38 9.63 -1.97 -3.92
C CYS A 38 9.13 -0.83 -4.82
N HIS A 39 8.67 -1.19 -6.03
CA HIS A 39 8.42 -0.26 -7.13
C HIS A 39 7.36 0.83 -6.88
N ARG A 40 6.54 0.71 -5.84
CA ARG A 40 5.39 1.57 -5.57
C ARG A 40 5.71 2.78 -4.69
N SER A 41 6.92 2.84 -4.16
CA SER A 41 7.38 3.91 -3.26
C SER A 41 8.33 4.90 -3.96
N LEU A 42 8.39 4.89 -5.30
CA LEU A 42 9.25 5.79 -6.08
C LEU A 42 9.01 7.25 -5.72
N LEU A 43 7.73 7.61 -5.65
CA LEU A 43 7.26 8.96 -5.39
C LEU A 43 6.88 9.17 -3.92
N ALA A 44 7.44 8.37 -3.01
CA ALA A 44 7.29 8.61 -1.58
C ALA A 44 7.95 9.94 -1.18
N TRP A 45 7.48 10.54 -0.08
CA TRP A 45 7.93 11.89 0.32
C TRP A 45 9.43 11.94 0.61
N GLN A 46 10.06 10.84 1.04
CA GLN A 46 11.51 10.76 1.22
C GLN A 46 12.26 10.98 -0.09
N SER A 47 11.79 10.32 -1.17
CA SER A 47 12.37 10.47 -2.51
C SER A 47 12.13 11.88 -3.04
N MET A 48 10.92 12.42 -2.84
CA MET A 48 10.59 13.80 -3.24
C MET A 48 11.43 14.83 -2.50
N TYR A 49 11.66 14.64 -1.20
CA TYR A 49 12.50 15.51 -0.39
C TYR A 49 13.96 15.46 -0.86
N ALA A 50 14.50 14.26 -1.09
CA ALA A 50 15.85 14.12 -1.62
C ALA A 50 16.01 14.79 -3.00
N LEU A 51 15.02 14.63 -3.90
CA LEU A 51 15.01 15.29 -5.19
C LEU A 51 14.92 16.81 -5.05
N HIS A 52 14.04 17.30 -4.18
CA HIS A 52 13.92 18.73 -3.90
C HIS A 52 15.25 19.31 -3.42
N ARG A 53 15.92 18.67 -2.45
CA ARG A 53 17.26 19.07 -1.98
C ARG A 53 18.28 19.13 -3.11
N ALA A 54 18.32 18.10 -3.96
CA ALA A 54 19.27 18.00 -5.05
C ALA A 54 19.09 19.10 -6.11
N VAL A 55 17.84 19.51 -6.38
CA VAL A 55 17.51 20.53 -7.38
C VAL A 55 17.63 21.94 -6.79
N SER A 56 17.26 22.13 -5.53
CA SER A 56 17.21 23.45 -4.88
C SER A 56 18.58 23.98 -4.44
N ASN A 57 19.58 23.10 -4.27
CA ASN A 57 20.93 23.52 -3.86
C ASN A 57 22.01 22.97 -4.80
N PRO A 58 22.52 23.78 -5.75
CA PRO A 58 23.51 23.31 -6.74
C PRO A 58 24.88 22.97 -6.15
N HIS A 59 25.13 23.31 -4.87
CA HIS A 59 26.39 23.01 -4.17
C HIS A 59 26.30 21.77 -3.26
N GLU A 60 25.15 21.10 -3.22
CA GLU A 60 24.91 19.92 -2.38
C GLU A 60 24.87 18.65 -3.23
N VAL A 61 25.61 17.62 -2.80
CA VAL A 61 25.54 16.29 -3.40
C VAL A 61 24.60 15.42 -2.58
N VAL A 62 23.37 15.24 -3.08
CA VAL A 62 22.40 14.35 -2.43
C VAL A 62 22.66 12.90 -2.85
N ARG A 63 23.11 12.09 -1.90
CA ARG A 63 23.23 10.62 -2.04
C ARG A 63 22.08 9.96 -1.29
N PHE A 64 21.01 9.68 -2.01
CA PHE A 64 19.80 9.12 -1.42
C PHE A 64 19.72 7.61 -1.65
N ALA A 65 19.41 6.88 -0.58
CA ALA A 65 19.07 5.47 -0.64
C ALA A 65 17.72 5.26 0.05
N THR A 66 16.86 4.49 -0.61
CA THR A 66 15.55 4.14 -0.08
C THR A 66 15.41 2.63 0.01
N PHE A 67 14.86 2.19 1.13
CA PHE A 67 14.48 0.81 1.38
C PHE A 67 12.97 0.68 1.58
N THR A 68 12.19 1.71 1.23
CA THR A 68 10.75 1.77 1.48
C THR A 68 9.97 0.80 0.60
N CYS A 69 9.86 -0.46 1.02
CA CYS A 69 8.99 -1.40 0.31
C CYS A 69 7.52 -1.16 0.62
N SER A 70 6.67 -1.15 -0.41
CA SER A 70 5.23 -0.94 -0.21
C SER A 70 4.61 -2.05 0.61
N GLY A 71 3.85 -1.66 1.64
CA GLY A 71 3.21 -2.60 2.56
C GLY A 71 4.17 -3.27 3.54
N ALA A 72 5.43 -2.80 3.62
CA ALA A 72 6.35 -3.22 4.66
C ALA A 72 5.92 -2.71 6.04
N GLU A 73 6.25 -3.50 7.05
CA GLU A 73 6.06 -3.24 8.46
C GLU A 73 7.42 -3.38 9.16
N ILE A 74 7.52 -2.92 10.41
CA ILE A 74 8.77 -2.93 11.18
C ILE A 74 9.28 -4.36 11.36
N TYR A 75 8.43 -5.31 11.76
CA TYR A 75 8.82 -6.73 11.89
C TYR A 75 8.63 -7.56 10.62
N ASP A 76 7.87 -7.08 9.64
CA ASP A 76 7.68 -7.70 8.32
C ASP A 76 8.13 -6.76 7.19
N GLY A 77 9.44 -6.61 7.06
CA GLY A 77 10.09 -5.73 6.10
C GLY A 77 11.38 -5.13 6.65
N PHE A 78 11.29 -4.33 7.72
CA PHE A 78 12.46 -3.63 8.24
C PHE A 78 13.44 -4.55 8.98
N PHE A 79 12.96 -5.30 9.98
CA PHE A 79 13.79 -6.24 10.75
C PHE A 79 13.97 -7.60 10.09
N ARG A 80 12.94 -8.05 9.36
CA ARG A 80 12.92 -9.35 8.70
C ARG A 80 12.54 -9.16 7.25
N ALA A 81 13.12 -9.94 6.35
CA ALA A 81 12.78 -9.91 4.94
C ALA A 81 11.28 -10.11 4.74
N GLN A 82 10.58 -9.19 4.08
CA GLN A 82 9.12 -9.16 3.95
C GLN A 82 8.54 -10.50 3.41
N LEU A 83 7.42 -11.00 3.97
CA LEU A 83 6.88 -12.32 3.59
C LEU A 83 6.31 -12.33 2.17
N ASN A 84 5.54 -11.29 1.87
CA ASN A 84 4.81 -11.16 0.62
C ASN A 84 5.07 -9.76 0.06
N PRO A 85 6.32 -9.46 -0.35
CA PRO A 85 6.56 -8.19 -1.00
C PRO A 85 5.87 -8.19 -2.37
N PRO A 86 5.56 -7.00 -2.93
CA PRO A 86 4.96 -6.89 -4.26
C PRO A 86 5.70 -7.73 -5.32
N VAL A 87 5.00 -8.15 -6.38
CA VAL A 87 5.59 -8.76 -7.59
C VAL A 87 6.10 -10.20 -7.47
N THR A 88 6.25 -10.78 -6.27
CA THR A 88 6.67 -12.18 -6.16
C THR A 88 5.55 -13.12 -6.66
N SER A 89 5.81 -13.81 -7.78
CA SER A 89 4.97 -14.94 -8.21
C SER A 89 4.89 -15.95 -7.06
N ALA A 90 3.82 -16.75 -6.95
CA ALA A 90 3.67 -17.69 -5.83
C ALA A 90 4.89 -18.63 -5.65
N SER A 91 5.59 -18.93 -6.74
CA SER A 91 6.85 -19.69 -6.80
C SER A 91 8.09 -18.94 -6.28
N GLU A 92 8.05 -17.61 -6.20
CA GLU A 92 9.15 -16.71 -5.79
C GLU A 92 8.86 -16.04 -4.44
N ARG A 93 7.89 -16.55 -3.66
CA ARG A 93 7.59 -15.99 -2.34
C ARG A 93 8.61 -16.43 -1.33
N VAL A 94 8.91 -15.53 -0.39
CA VAL A 94 9.72 -15.86 0.77
C VAL A 94 9.00 -16.95 1.56
N LYS A 95 9.63 -18.12 1.73
CA LYS A 95 9.07 -19.20 2.55
C LYS A 95 8.78 -18.68 3.96
N SER A 96 7.65 -19.10 4.55
CA SER A 96 7.09 -18.57 5.80
C SER A 96 7.84 -18.98 7.08
N TYR A 97 9.16 -19.12 7.01
CA TYR A 97 9.99 -19.47 8.16
C TYR A 97 9.99 -18.35 9.21
N ARG A 98 10.21 -18.72 10.47
CA ARG A 98 10.33 -17.75 11.58
C ARG A 98 11.63 -16.95 11.51
N ASP A 99 12.70 -17.58 11.03
CA ASP A 99 14.05 -17.02 11.03
C ASP A 99 14.41 -16.46 9.65
N ARG A 100 13.66 -15.45 9.20
CA ARG A 100 13.96 -14.75 7.95
C ARG A 100 15.14 -13.83 8.20
N ASN A 101 16.36 -14.35 7.97
CA ASN A 101 17.70 -13.81 8.27
C ASN A 101 18.03 -12.44 7.64
N GLY A 102 17.06 -11.53 7.52
CA GLY A 102 17.16 -10.35 6.69
C GLY A 102 17.86 -10.64 5.36
N GLY A 103 17.39 -11.71 4.69
CA GLY A 103 17.91 -12.27 3.45
C GLY A 103 17.33 -13.66 3.23
N ASN A 104 16.59 -13.88 2.14
CA ASN A 104 16.29 -15.22 1.64
C ASN A 104 16.67 -15.33 0.16
N TYR A 105 17.14 -16.51 -0.21
CA TYR A 105 17.37 -16.91 -1.59
C TYR A 105 16.02 -17.05 -2.28
N LEU A 106 15.77 -16.23 -3.30
CA LEU A 106 14.81 -16.59 -4.33
C LEU A 106 15.45 -17.69 -5.17
N GLU A 107 15.06 -18.94 -4.92
CA GLU A 107 15.36 -20.02 -5.84
C GLU A 107 14.51 -19.75 -7.09
N SER A 108 15.12 -19.22 -8.15
CA SER A 108 14.45 -19.08 -9.44
C SER A 108 14.09 -20.49 -9.92
N ILE A 109 12.84 -20.91 -9.73
CA ILE A 109 12.35 -22.18 -10.25
C ILE A 109 12.33 -22.02 -11.77
N SER A 110 13.29 -22.62 -12.44
CA SER A 110 13.31 -22.75 -13.90
C SER A 110 12.01 -23.45 -14.34
N VAL A 111 11.09 -22.71 -14.94
CA VAL A 111 9.93 -23.29 -15.62
C VAL A 111 10.41 -23.82 -16.97
N PRO A 112 10.26 -25.11 -17.27
CA PRO A 112 10.76 -25.67 -18.52
C PRO A 112 9.94 -25.15 -19.70
N ALA A 113 10.54 -24.28 -20.51
CA ALA A 113 10.24 -24.22 -21.94
C ALA A 113 11.27 -25.12 -22.66
N GLY A 114 10.80 -26.01 -23.53
CA GLY A 114 11.53 -27.12 -24.16
C GLY A 114 13.04 -26.90 -24.41
N LYS A 115 13.88 -27.66 -23.68
CA LYS A 115 15.36 -27.60 -23.62
C LYS A 115 16.05 -27.75 -25.00
N PRO A 116 17.33 -27.31 -25.17
CA PRO A 116 18.48 -28.12 -24.72
C PRO A 116 19.55 -27.37 -23.91
N ARG A 117 20.36 -28.17 -23.21
CA ARG A 117 21.40 -27.85 -22.23
C ARG A 117 22.49 -26.90 -22.77
N GLY A 118 22.60 -25.73 -22.13
CA GLY A 118 23.78 -24.87 -22.10
C GLY A 118 23.95 -24.33 -20.69
N GLU A 119 25.19 -24.29 -20.22
CA GLU A 119 25.67 -24.12 -18.85
C GLU A 119 24.80 -23.33 -17.83
N LYS A 120 24.68 -23.95 -16.63
CA LYS A 120 24.47 -23.27 -15.36
C LYS A 120 25.63 -22.29 -15.12
N LYS A 121 25.39 -20.98 -15.13
CA LYS A 121 26.24 -19.96 -14.49
C LYS A 121 25.41 -18.68 -14.33
N ASN A 122 25.29 -18.22 -13.08
CA ASN A 122 24.81 -16.89 -12.70
C ASN A 122 23.28 -16.67 -12.64
N ALA A 123 22.54 -17.55 -11.96
CA ALA A 123 21.35 -17.07 -11.25
C ALA A 123 21.85 -16.20 -10.09
N PHE A 124 21.88 -14.88 -10.26
CA PHE A 124 22.18 -13.98 -9.15
C PHE A 124 21.07 -14.15 -8.11
N PRO A 125 21.37 -14.51 -6.86
CA PRO A 125 20.37 -14.52 -5.81
C PRO A 125 19.91 -13.07 -5.62
N ALA A 126 18.68 -12.77 -6.01
CA ALA A 126 18.00 -11.58 -5.54
C ALA A 126 17.72 -11.80 -4.05
N LEU A 127 18.66 -11.39 -3.21
CA LEU A 127 18.53 -11.41 -1.76
C LEU A 127 17.42 -10.42 -1.41
N ASN A 128 16.24 -10.93 -1.05
CA ASN A 128 15.27 -10.13 -0.30
C ASN A 128 15.83 -9.97 1.12
N LEU A 129 16.78 -9.05 1.30
CA LEU A 129 17.28 -8.69 2.61
C LEU A 129 16.16 -8.01 3.43
N SER A 130 16.28 -8.00 4.75
CA SER A 130 15.51 -7.03 5.55
C SER A 130 16.04 -5.64 5.22
N GLN A 131 15.21 -4.61 5.35
CA GLN A 131 15.66 -3.24 5.05
C GLN A 131 16.82 -2.81 5.97
N LEU A 132 16.85 -3.33 7.21
CA LEU A 132 17.99 -3.15 8.11
C LEU A 132 19.28 -3.73 7.51
N ASN A 133 19.27 -4.98 7.03
CA ASN A 133 20.47 -5.58 6.44
C ASN A 133 20.85 -4.96 5.10
N ALA A 134 19.88 -4.57 4.28
CA ALA A 134 20.14 -3.82 3.06
C ALA A 134 20.82 -2.47 3.35
N ALA A 135 20.41 -1.78 4.42
CA ALA A 135 21.04 -0.56 4.88
C ALA A 135 22.46 -0.79 5.44
N ILE A 136 22.66 -1.85 6.23
CA ILE A 136 23.99 -2.24 6.73
C ILE A 136 24.93 -2.54 5.55
N ASP A 137 24.50 -3.36 4.60
CA ASP A 137 25.30 -3.73 3.43
C ASP A 137 25.64 -2.50 2.56
N LEU A 138 24.70 -1.56 2.38
CA LEU A 138 24.95 -0.33 1.62
C LEU A 138 25.95 0.60 2.32
N LEU A 139 25.81 0.76 3.64
CA LEU A 139 26.62 1.68 4.41
C LEU A 139 27.99 1.09 4.75
N CYS A 140 28.14 -0.23 4.75
CA CYS A 140 29.41 -0.86 5.05
C CYS A 140 30.45 -0.53 3.97
N THR A 141 31.59 -0.01 4.39
CA THR A 141 32.73 0.25 3.49
C THR A 141 33.50 -1.02 3.12
N GLU A 142 33.24 -2.10 3.85
CA GLU A 142 33.85 -3.41 3.71
C GLU A 142 32.76 -4.46 3.45
N LYS A 143 33.16 -5.72 3.22
CA LYS A 143 32.21 -6.82 3.15
C LYS A 143 31.67 -7.13 4.54
N THR A 144 30.35 -7.23 4.66
CA THR A 144 29.70 -7.65 5.92
C THR A 144 30.15 -9.05 6.35
N SER A 145 30.41 -9.22 7.65
CA SER A 145 31.06 -10.42 8.20
C SER A 145 30.12 -11.22 9.11
N GLY A 146 29.29 -12.05 8.47
CA GLY A 146 28.30 -12.86 9.19
C GLY A 146 27.19 -12.01 9.83
N THR A 147 26.45 -12.63 10.75
CA THR A 147 25.28 -12.01 11.38
C THR A 147 25.35 -12.10 12.90
N THR A 148 24.69 -11.18 13.59
CA THR A 148 24.32 -11.31 15.00
C THR A 148 22.80 -11.35 15.13
N SER A 149 22.30 -11.92 16.22
CA SER A 149 20.88 -11.96 16.54
C SER A 149 20.60 -11.09 17.77
N PHE A 150 19.46 -10.42 17.77
CA PHE A 150 18.89 -9.85 18.98
C PHE A 150 17.40 -10.18 19.08
N LYS A 151 16.92 -10.34 20.32
CA LYS A 151 15.52 -10.57 20.61
C LYS A 151 15.16 -9.76 21.85
N ARG A 152 14.42 -8.66 21.66
CA ARG A 152 14.00 -7.82 22.78
C ARG A 152 12.73 -8.33 23.45
N ARG A 153 11.87 -9.03 22.71
CA ARG A 153 10.57 -9.55 23.19
C ARG A 153 10.20 -10.85 22.50
N ASN A 154 9.30 -11.61 23.13
CA ASN A 154 8.70 -12.80 22.54
C ASN A 154 7.76 -12.42 21.39
N GLU A 155 7.78 -13.24 20.34
CA GLU A 155 6.91 -13.04 19.18
C GLU A 155 5.44 -13.18 19.58
N VAL A 156 4.61 -12.28 19.05
CA VAL A 156 3.16 -12.31 19.22
C VAL A 156 2.49 -12.06 17.86
N GLU A 157 1.28 -12.59 17.69
CA GLU A 157 0.48 -12.35 16.49
C GLU A 157 -0.67 -11.39 16.81
N MET A 158 -0.78 -10.29 16.04
CA MET A 158 -1.77 -9.24 16.22
C MET A 158 -2.28 -8.72 14.87
N LEU A 159 -3.32 -7.88 14.85
CA LEU A 159 -3.85 -7.25 13.63
C LEU A 159 -4.02 -8.21 12.43
N LYS A 160 -4.75 -9.31 12.65
CA LYS A 160 -4.96 -10.40 11.69
C LYS A 160 -3.69 -11.21 11.38
N ASN A 161 -3.13 -11.83 12.42
CA ASN A 161 -2.00 -12.77 12.35
C ASN A 161 -0.68 -12.16 11.83
N ARG A 162 -0.49 -10.85 12.00
CA ARG A 162 0.80 -10.19 11.75
C ARG A 162 1.72 -10.47 12.92
N ARG A 163 2.95 -10.87 12.63
CA ARG A 163 3.95 -11.20 13.63
C ARG A 163 4.69 -9.95 14.08
N TYR A 164 4.61 -9.66 15.37
CA TYR A 164 5.37 -8.61 16.03
C TYR A 164 6.42 -9.24 16.94
N TYR A 165 7.54 -8.53 17.14
CA TYR A 165 8.65 -8.99 17.98
C TYR A 165 9.28 -10.30 17.49
N GLY A 166 10.06 -10.93 18.36
CA GLY A 166 10.83 -12.13 18.08
C GLY A 166 12.27 -11.82 17.70
N GLU A 167 12.97 -12.85 17.22
CA GLU A 167 14.37 -12.74 16.82
C GLU A 167 14.52 -11.87 15.56
N VAL A 168 15.53 -10.99 15.59
CA VAL A 168 16.00 -10.17 14.48
C VAL A 168 17.46 -10.51 14.22
N LYS A 169 17.82 -10.73 12.96
CA LYS A 169 19.20 -10.99 12.56
C LYS A 169 19.75 -9.82 11.76
N ALA A 170 20.89 -9.31 12.18
CA ALA A 170 21.53 -8.15 11.60
C ALA A 170 22.97 -8.49 11.14
N GLY A 171 23.37 -7.97 9.98
CA GLY A 171 24.74 -8.09 9.47
C GLY A 171 25.74 -7.39 10.38
N LYS A 172 26.96 -7.92 10.45
CA LYS A 172 28.06 -7.25 11.16
C LYS A 172 28.87 -6.39 10.18
N CYS A 173 29.13 -5.15 10.58
CA CYS A 173 30.01 -4.25 9.87
C CYS A 173 30.89 -3.46 10.85
N SER A 174 32.21 -3.45 10.63
CA SER A 174 33.16 -2.72 11.46
C SER A 174 33.16 -1.22 11.13
N ASN A 175 33.06 -0.88 9.85
CA ASN A 175 33.18 0.49 9.35
C ASN A 175 32.00 0.90 8.46
N LEU A 176 31.00 1.51 9.08
CA LEU A 176 29.82 2.06 8.43
C LEU A 176 30.04 3.51 8.04
N ARG A 177 29.63 3.87 6.83
CA ARG A 177 29.51 5.27 6.39
C ARG A 177 28.51 6.00 7.29
N SER A 178 28.84 7.24 7.64
CA SER A 178 27.93 8.11 8.39
C SER A 178 26.68 8.42 7.58
N VAL A 179 25.54 8.42 8.26
CA VAL A 179 24.27 8.90 7.71
C VAL A 179 24.03 10.31 8.23
N ASP A 180 23.64 11.22 7.34
CA ASP A 180 23.32 12.60 7.71
C ASP A 180 21.88 12.72 8.20
N GLN A 181 20.95 12.00 7.56
CA GLN A 181 19.53 11.99 7.91
C GLN A 181 18.89 10.62 7.65
N ALA A 182 17.99 10.22 8.54
CA ALA A 182 17.13 9.05 8.37
C ALA A 182 15.66 9.48 8.33
N LEU A 183 14.98 9.18 7.23
CA LEU A 183 13.61 9.63 6.97
C LEU A 183 12.62 8.47 7.09
N MET A 184 11.71 8.55 8.07
CA MET A 184 10.92 7.40 8.52
C MET A 184 9.41 7.59 8.34
N SER A 185 8.72 6.51 7.95
CA SER A 185 7.26 6.47 7.85
C SER A 185 6.69 5.21 8.50
N PHE A 186 7.26 4.80 9.63
CA PHE A 186 6.71 3.70 10.41
C PHE A 186 5.54 4.15 11.28
N GLY A 187 4.56 3.27 11.44
CA GLY A 187 3.35 3.49 12.23
C GLY A 187 2.08 3.21 11.44
N GLY A 188 2.03 3.57 10.15
CA GLY A 188 0.81 3.39 9.36
C GLY A 188 0.45 1.92 9.17
N ASN A 189 1.26 1.18 8.43
CA ASN A 189 1.02 -0.25 8.22
C ASN A 189 1.19 -1.04 9.53
N ASP A 190 2.14 -0.64 10.37
CA ASP A 190 2.41 -1.24 11.68
C ASP A 190 1.19 -1.25 12.60
N PHE A 191 0.33 -0.23 12.49
CA PHE A 191 -0.89 -0.12 13.28
C PHE A 191 -2.17 -0.19 12.43
N GLY A 192 -2.06 -0.66 11.18
CA GLY A 192 -3.22 -1.01 10.35
C GLY A 192 -3.92 0.13 9.62
N PHE A 193 -3.30 1.32 9.50
CA PHE A 193 -3.91 2.53 8.95
C PHE A 193 -4.65 2.33 7.62
N ALA A 194 -3.98 1.81 6.59
CA ALA A 194 -4.63 1.56 5.30
C ALA A 194 -5.73 0.50 5.40
N GLY A 195 -5.59 -0.47 6.31
CA GLY A 195 -6.61 -1.48 6.61
C GLY A 195 -7.86 -0.88 7.27
N VAL A 196 -7.68 0.12 8.14
CA VAL A 196 -8.77 0.87 8.78
C VAL A 196 -9.48 1.79 7.78
N VAL A 197 -8.76 2.46 6.88
CA VAL A 197 -9.42 3.24 5.81
C VAL A 197 -10.23 2.31 4.90
N LYS A 198 -9.67 1.15 4.52
CA LYS A 198 -10.40 0.13 3.74
C LYS A 198 -11.61 -0.43 4.48
N TRP A 199 -11.58 -0.49 5.82
CA TRP A 199 -12.72 -0.94 6.61
C TRP A 199 -13.96 -0.03 6.47
N GLY A 200 -13.74 1.27 6.29
CA GLY A 200 -14.83 2.23 6.07
C GLY A 200 -15.41 2.20 4.66
N ILE A 201 -14.67 1.66 3.70
CA ILE A 201 -15.00 1.69 2.26
C ILE A 201 -15.50 0.33 1.76
N ILE A 202 -14.83 -0.77 2.13
CA ILE A 202 -15.18 -2.10 1.65
C ILE A 202 -16.51 -2.55 2.29
N PRO A 203 -17.49 -3.01 1.48
CA PRO A 203 -18.79 -3.44 1.99
C PRO A 203 -18.68 -4.40 3.16
N ARG A 204 -19.62 -4.29 4.10
CA ARG A 204 -19.82 -5.26 5.19
C ARG A 204 -20.93 -6.24 4.91
N GLU A 205 -21.82 -5.87 3.99
CA GLU A 205 -23.01 -6.62 3.65
C GLU A 205 -23.04 -6.81 2.14
N VAL A 206 -23.69 -7.89 1.73
CA VAL A 206 -24.05 -8.13 0.34
C VAL A 206 -25.52 -7.78 0.18
N TYR A 207 -25.93 -7.29 -1.00
CA TYR A 207 -27.34 -7.13 -1.31
C TYR A 207 -28.09 -8.46 -1.15
N LYS A 208 -29.22 -8.42 -0.45
CA LYS A 208 -30.17 -9.53 -0.39
C LYS A 208 -30.69 -9.79 -1.80
N ASN A 209 -30.60 -11.02 -2.26
CA ASN A 209 -31.16 -11.42 -3.55
C ASN A 209 -32.70 -11.31 -3.45
N GLU A 210 -33.36 -10.59 -4.37
CA GLU A 210 -34.83 -10.43 -4.35
C GLU A 210 -35.56 -11.78 -4.37
N GLY A 211 -34.93 -12.81 -4.95
CA GLY A 211 -35.41 -14.19 -4.95
C GLY A 211 -35.48 -14.85 -3.56
N VAL A 212 -34.85 -14.29 -2.51
CA VAL A 212 -34.93 -14.81 -1.13
C VAL A 212 -36.36 -14.72 -0.57
N ASN A 213 -37.13 -13.73 -1.04
CA ASN A 213 -38.53 -13.54 -0.68
C ASN A 213 -39.50 -14.19 -1.70
N SER A 214 -38.99 -14.96 -2.66
CA SER A 214 -39.81 -15.63 -3.67
C SER A 214 -40.69 -16.70 -3.04
N SER A 215 -41.97 -16.72 -3.43
CA SER A 215 -42.92 -17.80 -3.09
C SER A 215 -42.60 -19.12 -3.79
N ASN A 216 -41.80 -19.11 -4.87
CA ASN A 216 -41.30 -20.31 -5.52
C ASN A 216 -40.12 -20.90 -4.70
N PRO A 217 -40.23 -22.15 -4.21
CA PRO A 217 -39.24 -22.75 -3.29
C PRO A 217 -37.88 -23.00 -3.94
N ILE A 218 -37.85 -23.36 -5.23
CA ILE A 218 -36.60 -23.60 -5.97
C ILE A 218 -35.85 -22.27 -6.16
N LYS A 219 -36.56 -21.20 -6.56
CA LYS A 219 -35.96 -19.86 -6.69
C LYS A 219 -35.41 -19.35 -5.36
N ARG A 220 -36.13 -19.60 -4.26
CA ARG A 220 -35.70 -19.22 -2.92
C ARG A 220 -34.44 -19.95 -2.47
N ILE A 221 -34.34 -21.25 -2.71
CA ILE A 221 -33.14 -22.05 -2.40
C ILE A 221 -31.92 -21.55 -3.19
N ILE A 222 -32.08 -21.31 -4.50
CA ILE A 222 -31.00 -20.77 -5.34
C ILE A 222 -30.56 -19.40 -4.82
N ALA A 223 -31.50 -18.49 -4.54
CA ALA A 223 -31.19 -17.15 -4.05
C ALA A 223 -30.44 -17.16 -2.70
N LEU A 224 -30.84 -18.01 -1.75
CA LEU A 224 -30.14 -18.18 -0.46
C LEU A 224 -28.71 -18.72 -0.64
N SER A 225 -28.53 -19.66 -1.58
CA SER A 225 -27.21 -20.21 -1.88
C SER A 225 -26.28 -19.16 -2.51
N GLU A 226 -26.80 -18.30 -3.40
CA GLU A 226 -26.05 -17.19 -3.98
C GLU A 226 -25.66 -16.14 -2.94
N GLU A 227 -26.56 -15.79 -2.02
CA GLU A 227 -26.28 -14.83 -0.95
C GLU A 227 -25.15 -15.34 -0.04
N THR A 228 -25.20 -16.62 0.35
CA THR A 228 -24.15 -17.27 1.16
C THR A 228 -22.81 -17.27 0.43
N LEU A 229 -22.79 -17.56 -0.87
CA LEU A 229 -21.56 -17.54 -1.67
C LEU A 229 -20.99 -16.13 -1.81
N ARG A 230 -21.84 -15.12 -2.06
CA ARG A 230 -21.40 -13.72 -2.12
C ARG A 230 -20.85 -13.26 -0.78
N TRP A 231 -21.46 -13.67 0.33
CA TRP A 231 -20.98 -13.36 1.67
C TRP A 231 -19.59 -13.95 1.89
N ASN A 232 -19.40 -15.24 1.58
CA ASN A 232 -18.10 -15.89 1.70
C ASN A 232 -17.04 -15.23 0.82
N ALA A 233 -17.38 -14.91 -0.43
CA ALA A 233 -16.49 -14.18 -1.34
C ALA A 233 -16.09 -12.80 -0.79
N LEU A 234 -17.06 -12.05 -0.23
CA LEU A 234 -16.81 -10.77 0.41
C LEU A 234 -15.90 -10.91 1.63
N GLN A 235 -16.12 -11.92 2.49
CA GLN A 235 -15.25 -12.16 3.66
C GLN A 235 -13.84 -12.58 3.25
N SER A 236 -13.69 -13.46 2.26
CA SER A 236 -12.40 -13.81 1.67
C SER A 236 -11.70 -12.57 1.09
N PHE A 237 -12.45 -11.70 0.41
CA PHE A 237 -11.91 -10.45 -0.13
C PHE A 237 -11.50 -9.46 0.97
N ARG A 238 -12.30 -9.29 2.01
CA ARG A 238 -11.95 -8.44 3.17
C ARG A 238 -10.65 -8.93 3.85
N SER A 239 -10.42 -10.23 3.87
CA SER A 239 -9.16 -10.84 4.29
C SER A 239 -8.01 -10.48 3.34
N LEU A 240 -8.18 -10.71 2.03
CA LEU A 240 -7.19 -10.38 0.99
C LEU A 240 -6.80 -8.89 0.99
N ALA A 241 -7.79 -8.00 1.13
CA ALA A 241 -7.61 -6.56 1.16
C ALA A 241 -6.98 -6.04 2.47
N ARG A 242 -6.78 -6.93 3.47
CA ARG A 242 -6.25 -6.64 4.80
C ARG A 242 -7.03 -5.55 5.53
N VAL A 243 -8.35 -5.61 5.47
CA VAL A 243 -9.25 -4.73 6.24
C VAL A 243 -8.92 -4.85 7.74
N ILE A 244 -8.95 -3.78 8.52
CA ILE A 244 -8.71 -3.82 9.97
C ILE A 244 -9.77 -2.99 10.69
N GLU A 245 -10.33 -3.51 11.78
CA GLU A 245 -11.27 -2.78 12.62
C GLU A 245 -10.56 -1.61 13.33
N PRO A 246 -11.14 -0.39 13.37
CA PRO A 246 -10.52 0.77 14.00
C PRO A 246 -10.10 0.54 15.45
N GLU A 247 -10.90 -0.20 16.22
CA GLU A 247 -10.64 -0.45 17.63
C GLU A 247 -9.47 -1.42 17.86
N ASP A 248 -9.33 -2.46 17.02
CA ASP A 248 -8.20 -3.39 17.08
C ASP A 248 -6.88 -2.67 16.75
N ALA A 249 -6.93 -1.78 15.76
CA ALA A 249 -5.83 -0.91 15.38
C ALA A 249 -5.44 0.05 16.50
N ARG A 250 -6.43 0.71 17.13
CA ARG A 250 -6.22 1.61 18.27
C ARG A 250 -5.56 0.89 19.44
N LYS A 251 -6.10 -0.25 19.87
CA LYS A 251 -5.55 -1.06 20.98
C LYS A 251 -4.12 -1.51 20.71
N THR A 252 -3.83 -1.89 19.47
CA THR A 252 -2.48 -2.30 19.07
C THR A 252 -1.51 -1.12 19.14
N ALA A 253 -1.89 0.04 18.61
CA ALA A 253 -1.08 1.26 18.69
C ALA A 253 -0.82 1.67 20.15
N GLU A 254 -1.86 1.69 20.98
CA GLU A 254 -1.78 2.04 22.40
C GLU A 254 -0.79 1.15 23.15
N SER A 255 -0.87 -0.17 22.93
CA SER A 255 -0.15 -1.17 23.70
C SER A 255 1.31 -1.39 23.25
N HIS A 256 1.61 -1.09 21.97
CA HIS A 256 2.84 -1.55 21.34
C HIS A 256 3.70 -0.48 20.68
N MET A 257 3.21 0.76 20.52
CA MET A 257 3.96 1.80 19.81
C MET A 257 5.32 2.08 20.43
N ASP A 258 5.38 2.26 21.75
CA ASP A 258 6.63 2.53 22.48
C ASP A 258 7.64 1.39 22.30
N GLN A 259 7.20 0.15 22.42
CA GLN A 259 8.05 -1.03 22.29
C GLN A 259 8.61 -1.15 20.87
N ILE A 260 7.75 -0.94 19.88
CA ILE A 260 8.10 -1.03 18.46
C ILE A 260 9.07 0.10 18.07
N TYR A 261 8.77 1.35 18.44
CA TYR A 261 9.65 2.49 18.16
C TYR A 261 10.98 2.37 18.91
N GLY A 262 10.95 1.90 20.15
CA GLY A 262 12.15 1.60 20.93
C GLY A 262 13.06 0.56 20.29
N ASP A 263 12.49 -0.46 19.65
CA ASP A 263 13.28 -1.48 18.93
C ASP A 263 13.89 -0.92 17.65
N VAL A 264 13.16 -0.04 16.95
CA VAL A 264 13.70 0.66 15.79
C VAL A 264 14.82 1.61 16.19
N GLN A 265 14.64 2.40 17.25
CA GLN A 265 15.69 3.27 17.77
C GLN A 265 16.94 2.48 18.16
N TYR A 266 16.75 1.35 18.87
CA TYR A 266 17.85 0.45 19.19
C TYR A 266 18.58 -0.02 17.93
N ALA A 267 17.86 -0.40 16.88
CA ALA A 267 18.49 -0.85 15.65
C ALA A 267 19.22 0.25 14.88
N LEU A 268 18.62 1.45 14.78
CA LEU A 268 19.23 2.61 14.15
C LEU A 268 20.56 2.98 14.85
N LYS A 269 20.54 3.00 16.18
CA LYS A 269 21.73 3.33 16.98
C LYS A 269 22.80 2.24 16.93
N GLU A 270 22.45 1.01 17.31
CA GLU A 270 23.44 -0.05 17.51
C GLU A 270 23.95 -0.68 16.20
N TYR A 271 23.11 -0.73 15.16
CA TYR A 271 23.45 -1.42 13.92
C TYR A 271 23.72 -0.50 12.74
N LEU A 272 23.13 0.70 12.72
CA LEU A 272 23.35 1.68 11.65
C LEU A 272 24.16 2.90 12.12
N ARG A 273 24.48 3.01 13.42
CA ARG A 273 25.20 4.15 14.02
C ARG A 273 24.56 5.50 13.68
N ILE A 274 23.23 5.53 13.63
CA ILE A 274 22.44 6.73 13.38
C ILE A 274 22.03 7.31 14.72
N GLU A 275 22.49 8.53 14.99
CA GLU A 275 22.12 9.23 16.21
C GLU A 275 20.64 9.65 16.21
N PRO A 276 19.96 9.63 17.36
CA PRO A 276 18.55 10.00 17.54
C PRO A 276 18.13 11.27 16.79
N GLU A 277 18.91 12.34 16.89
CA GLU A 277 18.62 13.67 16.36
C GLU A 277 18.65 13.73 14.83
N LYS A 278 19.27 12.75 14.17
CA LYS A 278 19.30 12.62 12.70
C LYS A 278 18.06 11.94 12.14
N VAL A 279 17.20 11.41 13.01
CA VAL A 279 16.01 10.68 12.63
C VAL A 279 14.81 11.62 12.56
N GLN A 280 14.12 11.61 11.42
CA GLN A 280 12.87 12.33 11.23
C GLN A 280 11.75 11.34 10.95
N ALA A 281 10.67 11.41 11.74
CA ALA A 281 9.57 10.46 11.69
C ALA A 281 8.23 11.14 11.42
N LEU A 282 7.50 10.60 10.44
CA LEU A 282 6.19 11.10 10.03
C LEU A 282 5.11 10.83 11.09
N ILE A 283 4.40 11.88 11.50
CA ILE A 283 3.10 11.77 12.18
C ILE A 283 2.05 11.55 11.10
N TYR A 284 1.30 10.45 11.19
CA TYR A 284 0.30 10.10 10.18
C TYR A 284 -0.85 11.10 10.15
N PRO A 285 -1.41 11.44 8.98
CA PRO A 285 -2.45 12.44 8.86
C PRO A 285 -3.84 11.85 9.07
N ASN A 286 -4.85 12.72 9.15
CA ASN A 286 -6.24 12.45 8.84
C ASN A 286 -6.55 12.75 7.37
N PRO A 287 -6.61 11.73 6.49
CA PRO A 287 -6.94 11.91 5.09
C PRO A 287 -8.45 11.85 4.80
N ILE A 288 -9.29 11.53 5.79
CA ILE A 288 -10.75 11.42 5.60
C ILE A 288 -11.40 12.79 5.70
N GLN A 289 -10.99 13.59 6.69
CA GLN A 289 -11.44 14.97 6.97
C GLN A 289 -12.96 15.16 6.90
N ARG A 290 -13.58 15.16 8.07
CA ARG A 290 -15.01 15.42 8.22
C ARG A 290 -15.33 16.92 8.29
N PRO A 291 -16.55 17.34 7.90
CA PRO A 291 -17.65 16.51 7.35
C PRO A 291 -17.35 16.01 5.94
N LEU A 292 -17.90 14.85 5.57
CA LEU A 292 -17.77 14.37 4.18
C LEU A 292 -18.57 15.26 3.23
N GLN A 293 -18.06 15.45 2.02
CA GLN A 293 -18.79 16.14 0.95
C GLN A 293 -19.96 15.27 0.45
N ASP A 294 -21.08 15.87 0.04
CA ASP A 294 -22.30 15.13 -0.37
C ASP A 294 -22.06 14.10 -1.48
N HIS A 295 -21.12 14.39 -2.38
CA HIS A 295 -20.76 13.51 -3.48
C HIS A 295 -19.72 12.43 -3.10
N CYS A 296 -19.23 12.40 -1.86
CA CYS A 296 -18.14 11.54 -1.40
C CYS A 296 -18.50 10.05 -1.51
N ALA A 297 -19.70 9.67 -1.07
CA ALA A 297 -20.19 8.28 -1.16
C ALA A 297 -20.18 7.76 -2.61
N ALA A 298 -20.71 8.55 -3.54
CA ALA A 298 -20.73 8.21 -4.95
C ALA A 298 -19.30 8.20 -5.54
N ARG A 299 -18.43 9.14 -5.15
CA ARG A 299 -17.01 9.14 -5.55
C ARG A 299 -16.33 7.86 -5.10
N THR A 300 -16.31 7.53 -3.81
CA THR A 300 -15.63 6.32 -3.34
C THR A 300 -16.18 5.07 -3.99
N ASN A 301 -17.48 5.00 -4.28
CA ASN A 301 -18.05 3.85 -4.97
C ASN A 301 -17.43 3.68 -6.37
N GLN A 302 -17.42 4.75 -7.17
CA GLN A 302 -16.89 4.73 -8.53
C GLN A 302 -15.37 4.57 -8.60
N GLY A 303 -14.64 5.21 -7.68
CA GLY A 303 -13.19 5.10 -7.60
C GLY A 303 -12.70 3.72 -7.20
N ASN A 304 -13.58 2.86 -6.68
CA ASN A 304 -13.19 1.55 -6.20
C ASN A 304 -13.76 0.38 -7.02
N VAL A 305 -14.28 0.63 -8.22
CA VAL A 305 -14.82 -0.40 -9.12
C VAL A 305 -13.81 -1.51 -9.42
N ALA A 306 -12.51 -1.20 -9.53
CA ALA A 306 -11.46 -2.21 -9.71
C ALA A 306 -11.48 -3.30 -8.62
N MET A 307 -11.80 -2.94 -7.37
CA MET A 307 -11.96 -3.92 -6.28
C MET A 307 -13.19 -4.80 -6.50
N GLY A 308 -14.30 -4.23 -6.96
CA GLY A 308 -15.52 -4.98 -7.28
C GLY A 308 -15.28 -6.03 -8.36
N GLU A 309 -14.56 -5.66 -9.41
CA GLU A 309 -14.18 -6.61 -10.47
C GLU A 309 -13.25 -7.72 -9.96
N LEU A 310 -12.32 -7.39 -9.06
CA LEU A 310 -11.47 -8.39 -8.42
C LEU A 310 -12.29 -9.38 -7.58
N VAL A 311 -13.28 -8.90 -6.80
CA VAL A 311 -14.19 -9.78 -6.06
C VAL A 311 -14.94 -10.71 -6.99
N VAL A 312 -15.51 -10.18 -8.08
CA VAL A 312 -16.24 -10.97 -9.09
C VAL A 312 -15.32 -12.03 -9.69
N ARG A 313 -14.08 -11.68 -10.04
CA ARG A 313 -13.11 -12.63 -10.59
C ARG A 313 -12.70 -13.73 -9.60
N ILE A 314 -12.56 -13.39 -8.30
CA ILE A 314 -12.32 -14.40 -7.24
C ILE A 314 -13.57 -15.28 -7.05
N ALA A 315 -14.77 -14.70 -7.15
CA ALA A 315 -16.03 -15.42 -7.02
C ALA A 315 -16.31 -16.36 -8.21
N HIS A 316 -15.83 -16.06 -9.42
CA HIS A 316 -15.94 -16.95 -10.59
C HIS A 316 -15.15 -18.27 -10.47
N PHE A 317 -14.34 -18.46 -9.43
CA PHE A 317 -13.89 -19.81 -9.04
C PHE A 317 -15.04 -20.71 -8.54
N ALA A 318 -16.24 -20.15 -8.30
CA ALA A 318 -17.46 -20.90 -8.01
C ALA A 318 -18.40 -20.93 -9.24
N PRO A 319 -18.79 -22.12 -9.75
CA PRO A 319 -19.52 -22.30 -11.01
C PRO A 319 -20.96 -21.73 -11.05
N LEU A 320 -21.45 -21.12 -9.96
CA LEU A 320 -22.81 -20.57 -9.85
C LEU A 320 -22.90 -19.07 -10.16
N PHE A 321 -21.77 -18.33 -10.23
CA PHE A 321 -21.77 -16.91 -10.55
C PHE A 321 -21.87 -16.68 -12.06
N THR A 322 -23.08 -16.67 -12.61
CA THR A 322 -23.24 -16.58 -14.07
C THR A 322 -23.49 -15.18 -14.62
N LYS A 323 -23.99 -14.18 -13.87
CA LYS A 323 -24.40 -12.91 -14.51
C LYS A 323 -24.31 -11.58 -13.74
N GLU A 324 -23.91 -11.54 -12.47
CA GLU A 324 -23.91 -10.26 -11.73
C GLU A 324 -22.52 -9.66 -11.54
N ARG A 325 -22.39 -8.45 -12.10
CA ARG A 325 -21.19 -7.63 -12.25
C ARG A 325 -20.81 -6.97 -10.92
N ALA A 326 -19.67 -6.27 -10.88
CA ALA A 326 -19.20 -5.49 -9.72
C ALA A 326 -20.25 -4.52 -9.11
N ALA A 327 -21.33 -4.23 -9.83
CA ALA A 327 -22.50 -3.45 -9.40
C ALA A 327 -23.17 -3.94 -8.09
N GLY A 328 -22.93 -5.17 -7.65
CA GLY A 328 -23.41 -5.70 -6.37
C GLY A 328 -22.61 -5.26 -5.13
N PHE A 329 -21.53 -4.49 -5.28
CA PHE A 329 -20.67 -4.07 -4.18
C PHE A 329 -20.59 -2.54 -4.09
N ASN A 330 -21.07 -1.97 -2.98
CA ASN A 330 -20.99 -0.53 -2.71
C ASN A 330 -19.74 -0.17 -1.92
N TYR A 331 -18.72 0.34 -2.60
CA TYR A 331 -17.49 0.79 -1.97
C TYR A 331 -17.66 2.22 -1.41
N VAL A 332 -18.54 2.37 -0.43
CA VAL A 332 -19.01 3.66 0.07
C VAL A 332 -18.46 3.91 1.48
N ILE A 333 -17.87 5.09 1.67
CA ILE A 333 -17.65 5.65 3.01
C ILE A 333 -18.83 6.54 3.42
N THR A 334 -19.33 6.35 4.64
CA THR A 334 -20.40 7.17 5.24
C THR A 334 -19.83 8.08 6.32
N ASP A 335 -20.54 9.14 6.72
CA ASP A 335 -20.11 9.97 7.85
C ASP A 335 -19.95 9.18 9.15
N LYS A 336 -20.77 8.13 9.35
CA LYS A 336 -20.63 7.21 10.47
C LYS A 336 -19.29 6.48 10.41
N HIS A 337 -18.93 5.92 9.25
CA HIS A 337 -17.64 5.23 9.06
C HIS A 337 -16.47 6.21 9.22
N ALA A 338 -16.56 7.39 8.61
CA ALA A 338 -15.54 8.43 8.71
C ALA A 338 -15.34 8.87 10.17
N LYS A 339 -16.44 9.04 10.92
CA LYS A 339 -16.41 9.40 12.33
C LYS A 339 -15.71 8.33 13.15
N GLU A 340 -16.04 7.07 12.91
CA GLU A 340 -15.43 5.96 13.64
C GLU A 340 -13.94 5.82 13.34
N ILE A 341 -13.53 5.92 12.07
CA ILE A 341 -12.11 5.90 11.72
C ILE A 341 -11.36 7.06 12.35
N GLU A 342 -11.90 8.28 12.28
CA GLU A 342 -11.25 9.47 12.79
C GLU A 342 -11.14 9.46 14.33
N ASP A 343 -12.28 9.26 15.01
CA ASP A 343 -12.38 9.43 16.47
C ASP A 343 -11.80 8.22 17.22
N VAL A 344 -11.97 7.00 16.70
CA VAL A 344 -11.45 5.79 17.35
C VAL A 344 -9.98 5.58 17.01
N PHE A 345 -9.58 5.74 15.74
CA PHE A 345 -8.24 5.36 15.33
C PHE A 345 -7.31 6.54 15.05
N VAL A 346 -7.62 7.40 14.07
CA VAL A 346 -6.66 8.39 13.55
C VAL A 346 -6.20 9.36 14.64
N ARG A 347 -7.12 9.97 15.40
CA ARG A 347 -6.77 10.91 16.47
C ARG A 347 -5.94 10.26 17.57
N ASN A 348 -6.24 9.01 17.90
CA ASN A 348 -5.48 8.25 18.89
C ASN A 348 -4.09 7.88 18.35
N LEU A 349 -3.98 7.43 17.10
CA LEU A 349 -2.70 7.16 16.46
C LEU A 349 -1.80 8.41 16.46
N GLU A 350 -2.32 9.56 16.00
CA GLU A 350 -1.61 10.84 16.03
C GLU A 350 -1.16 11.20 17.45
N SER A 351 -2.06 11.09 18.43
CA SER A 351 -1.74 11.37 19.83
C SER A 351 -0.64 10.46 20.37
N TYR A 352 -0.72 9.16 20.09
CA TYR A 352 0.31 8.20 20.52
C TYR A 352 1.65 8.47 19.83
N GLN A 353 1.67 8.80 18.54
CA GLN A 353 2.91 9.13 17.83
C GLN A 353 3.55 10.40 18.37
N ARG A 354 2.77 11.46 18.60
CA ARG A 354 3.25 12.71 19.23
C ARG A 354 3.81 12.44 20.62
N LYS A 355 3.10 11.65 21.43
CA LYS A 355 3.54 11.28 22.77
C LYS A 355 4.85 10.50 22.73
N ALA A 356 4.99 9.54 21.82
CA ALA A 356 6.20 8.76 21.68
C ALA A 356 7.38 9.62 21.22
N ILE A 357 7.19 10.44 20.17
CA ILE A 357 8.26 11.15 19.46
C ILE A 357 8.58 12.50 20.12
N ILE A 358 7.58 13.34 20.36
CA ILE A 358 7.74 14.73 20.81
C ILE A 358 7.79 14.80 22.32
N GLU A 359 6.80 14.23 23.01
CA GLU A 359 6.69 14.32 24.47
C GLU A 359 7.61 13.31 25.19
N GLN A 360 8.25 12.41 24.43
CA GLN A 360 9.11 11.34 24.96
C GLN A 360 8.43 10.56 26.09
N ARG A 361 7.17 10.16 25.88
CA ARG A 361 6.29 9.48 26.85
C ARG A 361 7.00 8.43 27.69
N ASN A 362 7.91 7.69 27.05
CA ASN A 362 8.80 6.78 27.74
C ASN A 362 10.26 7.29 27.62
N ALA A 363 10.70 8.05 28.63
CA ALA A 363 12.05 8.60 28.68
C ALA A 363 13.15 7.52 28.58
N ALA A 364 12.86 6.27 29.00
CA ALA A 364 13.80 5.16 28.87
C ALA A 364 14.02 4.71 27.41
N LEU A 365 13.12 5.06 26.49
CA LEU A 365 13.33 4.83 25.05
C LEU A 365 14.30 5.83 24.44
N ASN A 366 14.37 7.05 25.00
CA ASN A 366 15.17 8.16 24.51
C ASN A 366 15.15 8.27 22.97
N LEU A 367 13.96 8.41 22.38
CA LEU A 367 13.82 8.37 20.93
C LEU A 367 14.59 9.51 20.28
N GLY A 368 14.52 10.74 20.81
CA GLY A 368 15.24 11.90 20.29
C GLY A 368 14.95 12.27 18.84
N TRP A 369 13.91 11.70 18.23
CA TRP A 369 13.53 11.91 16.84
C TRP A 369 12.85 13.27 16.64
N THR A 370 12.96 13.80 15.43
CA THR A 370 12.18 14.96 14.99
C THR A 370 10.87 14.50 14.36
N ALA A 371 9.73 15.01 14.85
CA ALA A 371 8.44 14.75 14.24
C ALA A 371 8.24 15.56 12.96
N ILE A 372 7.66 14.92 11.93
CA ILE A 372 7.21 15.57 10.70
C ILE A 372 5.69 15.57 10.69
N GLU A 373 5.11 16.77 10.77
CA GLU A 373 3.67 16.98 10.73
C GLU A 373 3.15 16.82 9.32
N SER A 374 2.49 15.71 9.00
CA SER A 374 2.00 15.50 7.64
C SER A 374 0.63 16.15 7.37
N GLN A 375 -0.15 16.45 8.41
CA GLN A 375 -1.52 16.98 8.28
C GLN A 375 -1.65 18.20 7.35
N PRO A 376 -0.73 19.19 7.35
CA PRO A 376 -0.82 20.33 6.43
C PRO A 376 -0.84 19.92 4.95
N ALA A 377 -0.16 18.83 4.56
CA ALA A 377 -0.17 18.31 3.20
C ALA A 377 -1.55 17.77 2.76
N PHE A 378 -2.46 17.57 3.72
CA PHE A 378 -3.79 17.06 3.49
C PHE A 378 -4.86 18.15 3.60
N ALA A 379 -4.53 19.37 4.04
CA ALA A 379 -5.52 20.44 4.24
C ALA A 379 -6.31 20.73 2.95
N GLY A 380 -7.65 20.55 2.98
CA GLY A 380 -8.52 20.71 1.81
C GLY A 380 -8.38 19.60 0.75
N ARG A 381 -7.66 18.53 1.08
CA ARG A 381 -7.31 17.42 0.19
C ARG A 381 -7.74 16.09 0.82
N SER A 382 -9.03 15.92 1.10
CA SER A 382 -9.56 14.67 1.64
C SER A 382 -9.59 13.53 0.60
N LEU A 383 -9.93 12.32 1.03
CA LEU A 383 -10.22 11.16 0.17
C LEU A 383 -11.19 11.50 -0.99
N CYS A 384 -12.12 12.41 -0.74
CA CYS A 384 -13.21 12.75 -1.65
C CYS A 384 -13.05 14.10 -2.34
N ALA A 385 -11.98 14.85 -2.03
CA ALA A 385 -11.79 16.20 -2.53
C ALA A 385 -11.86 16.30 -4.07
N VAL A 386 -12.37 17.45 -4.49
CA VAL A 386 -12.48 17.94 -5.87
C VAL A 386 -12.11 19.42 -5.86
N SER A 387 -11.63 19.96 -6.99
CA SER A 387 -11.43 21.39 -7.14
C SER A 387 -12.75 22.16 -7.05
N LEU A 388 -12.67 23.44 -6.69
CA LEU A 388 -13.82 24.34 -6.67
C LEU A 388 -14.45 24.47 -8.06
N GLU A 389 -13.65 24.47 -9.13
CA GLU A 389 -14.13 24.46 -10.51
C GLU A 389 -15.01 23.22 -10.78
N CYS A 390 -14.56 22.07 -10.30
CA CYS A 390 -15.28 20.81 -10.45
C CYS A 390 -16.60 20.79 -9.66
N VAL A 391 -16.64 21.41 -8.47
CA VAL A 391 -17.90 21.64 -7.73
C VAL A 391 -18.87 22.50 -8.52
N ASN A 392 -18.37 23.49 -9.26
CA ASN A 392 -19.16 24.42 -10.07
C ASN A 392 -19.53 23.87 -11.47
N GLY A 393 -19.37 22.57 -11.70
CA GLY A 393 -19.71 21.95 -12.99
C GLY A 393 -18.69 22.21 -14.09
N ARG A 394 -17.40 22.37 -13.75
CA ARG A 394 -16.27 22.37 -14.69
C ARG A 394 -15.14 21.54 -14.12
N CYS A 395 -15.17 20.23 -14.33
CA CYS A 395 -14.11 19.37 -13.79
C CYS A 395 -12.94 19.24 -14.77
N SER A 396 -11.73 19.51 -14.28
CA SER A 396 -10.51 19.12 -14.99
C SER A 396 -10.41 17.59 -15.09
N GLN A 397 -9.62 17.10 -16.06
CA GLN A 397 -9.34 15.66 -16.18
C GLN A 397 -8.71 15.10 -14.90
N ASP A 398 -7.99 15.93 -14.13
CA ASP A 398 -7.33 15.56 -12.88
C ASP A 398 -8.29 15.30 -11.72
N ASP A 399 -9.54 15.75 -11.82
CA ASP A 399 -10.58 15.47 -10.82
C ASP A 399 -11.56 14.37 -11.25
N LEU A 400 -11.50 13.97 -12.52
CA LEU A 400 -12.19 12.80 -13.01
C LEU A 400 -11.62 11.55 -12.32
N TYR A 401 -12.54 10.65 -12.00
CA TYR A 401 -12.30 9.61 -11.00
C TYR A 401 -12.84 8.24 -11.41
N THR A 402 -13.45 8.16 -12.58
CA THR A 402 -14.07 6.95 -13.11
C THR A 402 -13.68 6.74 -14.55
N TRP A 403 -13.56 5.47 -14.95
CA TRP A 403 -13.48 5.03 -16.34
C TRP A 403 -14.74 4.25 -16.75
N THR A 404 -15.71 4.10 -15.84
CA THR A 404 -17.01 3.47 -16.08
C THR A 404 -18.10 4.52 -16.06
N TYR A 405 -19.02 4.45 -17.03
CA TYR A 405 -20.21 5.28 -17.02
C TYR A 405 -21.13 4.86 -15.87
N SER A 406 -21.41 5.78 -14.95
CA SER A 406 -22.52 5.63 -13.99
C SER A 406 -23.79 6.17 -14.64
N GLY A 407 -24.87 5.40 -14.61
CA GLY A 407 -26.18 5.84 -15.12
C GLY A 407 -26.73 7.07 -14.38
N ASN A 408 -26.16 7.42 -13.22
CA ASN A 408 -26.52 8.60 -12.44
C ASN A 408 -25.30 9.52 -12.32
N LEU A 409 -25.17 10.48 -13.26
CA LEU A 409 -24.14 11.53 -13.25
C LEU A 409 -24.56 12.65 -12.29
N ALA A 410 -24.63 12.36 -10.99
CA ALA A 410 -25.06 13.31 -9.97
C ALA A 410 -24.04 14.46 -9.72
N HIS A 411 -22.82 14.35 -10.25
CA HIS A 411 -21.75 15.34 -10.14
C HIS A 411 -20.83 15.23 -11.36
N GLU A 412 -20.26 16.34 -11.82
CA GLU A 412 -19.45 16.39 -13.05
C GLU A 412 -18.17 15.54 -12.95
N SER A 413 -17.66 15.37 -11.74
CA SER A 413 -16.49 14.52 -11.44
C SER A 413 -16.71 13.03 -11.70
N PHE A 414 -17.95 12.61 -12.00
CA PHE A 414 -18.31 11.25 -12.42
C PHE A 414 -18.30 11.05 -13.93
N ARG A 415 -17.95 12.06 -14.72
CA ARG A 415 -17.75 11.85 -16.15
C ARG A 415 -16.60 10.84 -16.34
N PRO A 416 -16.84 9.74 -17.09
CA PRO A 416 -15.77 8.79 -17.33
C PRO A 416 -14.68 9.43 -18.20
N ILE A 417 -13.43 9.12 -17.88
CA ILE A 417 -12.33 9.38 -18.82
C ILE A 417 -12.61 8.66 -20.14
N SER A 418 -12.31 9.33 -21.26
CA SER A 418 -12.61 8.79 -22.59
C SER A 418 -11.59 7.73 -23.05
N SER A 419 -10.42 7.71 -22.43
CA SER A 419 -9.35 6.75 -22.68
C SER A 419 -8.48 6.60 -21.43
N PHE A 420 -7.94 5.39 -21.20
CA PHE A 420 -6.95 5.14 -20.15
C PHE A 420 -5.70 6.02 -20.26
N ALA A 421 -5.37 6.50 -21.46
CA ALA A 421 -4.25 7.42 -21.67
C ALA A 421 -4.46 8.79 -20.99
N GLN A 422 -5.70 9.15 -20.66
CA GLN A 422 -6.03 10.38 -19.92
C GLN A 422 -5.96 10.20 -18.40
N TRP A 423 -5.64 8.99 -17.91
CA TRP A 423 -5.57 8.74 -16.47
C TRP A 423 -4.23 9.21 -15.89
N GLU A 424 -4.20 10.43 -15.40
CA GLU A 424 -2.98 11.02 -14.81
C GLU A 424 -2.91 10.83 -13.29
N ALA A 425 -2.76 9.60 -12.80
CA ALA A 425 -2.77 9.29 -11.37
C ALA A 425 -1.84 10.16 -10.49
N TYR A 426 -0.78 10.73 -11.08
CA TYR A 426 0.21 11.57 -10.41
C TYR A 426 0.17 13.04 -10.84
N SER A 427 -0.93 13.51 -11.43
CA SER A 427 -1.09 14.93 -11.77
C SER A 427 -0.84 15.84 -10.57
N SER A 428 -0.08 16.90 -10.80
CA SER A 428 0.18 17.97 -9.83
C SER A 428 -1.06 18.83 -9.56
N GLN A 429 -2.13 18.71 -10.35
CA GLN A 429 -3.38 19.45 -10.15
C GLN A 429 -4.45 18.62 -9.43
N ARG A 430 -4.22 17.32 -9.24
CA ARG A 430 -5.15 16.41 -8.55
C ARG A 430 -5.44 16.88 -7.11
N THR A 431 -6.70 17.01 -6.75
CA THR A 431 -7.11 17.62 -5.47
C THR A 431 -7.17 16.66 -4.29
N ARG A 432 -7.58 15.40 -4.53
CA ARG A 432 -7.49 14.35 -3.51
C ARG A 432 -6.04 14.09 -3.09
N SER A 433 -5.87 13.53 -1.90
CA SER A 433 -4.56 13.12 -1.36
C SER A 433 -4.37 11.61 -1.28
N LEU A 434 -5.43 10.82 -1.47
CA LEU A 434 -5.38 9.36 -1.41
C LEU A 434 -5.65 8.73 -2.77
N ARG A 435 -4.85 7.71 -3.08
CA ARG A 435 -5.10 6.81 -4.20
C ARG A 435 -6.30 5.91 -3.91
N THR A 436 -7.15 5.78 -4.91
CA THR A 436 -8.20 4.76 -4.95
C THR A 436 -7.69 3.39 -5.35
N SER A 437 -8.60 2.42 -5.38
CA SER A 437 -8.33 1.15 -6.03
C SER A 437 -8.21 1.27 -7.55
N ASN A 438 -8.94 2.18 -8.18
CA ASN A 438 -8.75 2.50 -9.60
C ASN A 438 -7.35 3.07 -9.88
N ASP A 439 -6.91 4.05 -9.09
CA ASP A 439 -5.56 4.63 -9.17
C ASP A 439 -4.49 3.54 -9.01
N ALA A 440 -4.67 2.66 -8.02
CA ALA A 440 -3.72 1.59 -7.73
C ALA A 440 -3.66 0.55 -8.85
N LEU A 441 -4.80 0.16 -9.44
CA LEU A 441 -4.81 -0.73 -10.61
C LEU A 441 -4.03 -0.08 -11.76
N MET A 442 -4.31 1.19 -12.08
CA MET A 442 -3.71 1.85 -13.25
C MET A 442 -2.21 2.11 -13.11
N THR A 443 -1.72 2.35 -11.89
CA THR A 443 -0.32 2.73 -11.65
C THR A 443 0.56 1.63 -11.08
N MET A 444 -0.05 0.60 -10.48
CA MET A 444 0.68 -0.41 -9.70
C MET A 444 0.39 -1.84 -10.13
N ALA A 445 -0.60 -2.06 -11.01
CA ALA A 445 -0.81 -3.38 -11.56
C ALA A 445 0.41 -3.80 -12.37
N ARG A 446 0.80 -5.06 -12.17
CA ARG A 446 1.85 -5.71 -12.93
C ARG A 446 1.31 -6.94 -13.62
N PHE A 447 2.02 -7.34 -14.66
CA PHE A 447 1.62 -8.44 -15.52
C PHE A 447 2.64 -9.59 -15.38
N THR A 448 2.14 -10.81 -15.32
CA THR A 448 3.00 -11.99 -15.48
C THR A 448 3.56 -12.04 -16.90
N LYS A 449 4.56 -12.90 -17.14
CA LYS A 449 5.04 -13.20 -18.49
C LYS A 449 3.93 -13.66 -19.44
N SER A 450 2.84 -14.23 -18.91
CA SER A 450 1.70 -14.66 -19.71
C SER A 450 0.71 -13.54 -20.04
N GLY A 451 0.91 -12.33 -19.50
CA GLY A 451 0.01 -11.19 -19.62
C GLY A 451 -1.06 -11.12 -18.52
N LYS A 452 -1.00 -11.97 -17.50
CA LYS A 452 -2.03 -11.99 -16.43
C LYS A 452 -1.79 -10.88 -15.42
N ILE A 453 -2.83 -10.16 -15.01
CA ILE A 453 -2.72 -9.15 -13.94
C ILE A 453 -2.40 -9.83 -12.59
N LEU A 454 -1.39 -9.31 -11.89
CA LEU A 454 -1.09 -9.63 -10.50
C LEU A 454 -1.97 -8.77 -9.57
N ASP A 455 -2.55 -9.37 -8.54
CA ASP A 455 -3.52 -8.69 -7.65
C ASP A 455 -2.90 -7.87 -6.53
N ASP A 456 -1.57 -7.77 -6.54
CA ASP A 456 -0.84 -7.11 -5.48
C ASP A 456 -1.13 -5.60 -5.44
N TRP A 457 -1.63 -5.00 -6.52
CA TRP A 457 -2.04 -3.58 -6.58
C TRP A 457 -3.06 -3.19 -5.50
N ILE A 458 -3.92 -4.12 -5.04
CA ILE A 458 -4.94 -3.83 -4.02
C ILE A 458 -4.35 -3.35 -2.69
N THR A 459 -3.12 -3.76 -2.38
CA THR A 459 -2.44 -3.31 -1.15
C THR A 459 -1.98 -1.86 -1.28
N GLY A 460 -1.80 -1.34 -2.50
CA GLY A 460 -1.41 0.04 -2.78
C GLY A 460 -2.56 1.06 -2.76
N SER A 461 -3.81 0.61 -2.68
CA SER A 461 -4.99 1.48 -2.52
C SER A 461 -5.04 2.12 -1.12
N MET A 462 -5.69 3.28 -1.00
CA MET A 462 -5.84 4.06 0.24
C MET A 462 -4.52 4.53 0.85
N HIS A 463 -3.54 4.81 0.01
CA HIS A 463 -2.26 5.40 0.37
C HIS A 463 -2.15 6.81 -0.22
N PRO A 464 -1.29 7.68 0.34
CA PRO A 464 -1.05 8.99 -0.25
C PRO A 464 -0.67 8.91 -1.73
N ASP A 465 -1.15 9.87 -2.52
CA ASP A 465 -0.70 10.05 -3.90
C ASP A 465 0.61 10.85 -3.97
N ALA A 466 1.16 11.00 -5.18
CA ALA A 466 2.43 11.69 -5.37
C ALA A 466 2.36 13.17 -4.96
N ARG A 467 1.20 13.83 -5.08
CA ARG A 467 1.05 15.23 -4.70
C ARG A 467 1.01 15.39 -3.19
N ALA A 468 0.34 14.50 -2.47
CA ALA A 468 0.41 14.47 -1.01
C ALA A 468 1.85 14.22 -0.54
N HIS A 469 2.57 13.29 -1.17
CA HIS A 469 3.99 13.06 -0.87
C HIS A 469 4.88 14.28 -1.17
N ALA A 470 4.67 14.98 -2.28
CA ALA A 470 5.37 16.21 -2.60
C ALA A 470 5.08 17.31 -1.56
N ALA A 471 3.82 17.50 -1.19
CA ALA A 471 3.44 18.48 -0.16
C ALA A 471 3.99 18.16 1.25
N ILE A 472 4.23 16.89 1.58
CA ILE A 472 4.97 16.51 2.80
C ILE A 472 6.46 16.90 2.65
N ALA A 473 7.07 16.61 1.49
CA ALA A 473 8.48 16.91 1.24
C ALA A 473 8.77 18.42 1.23
N ASP A 474 7.88 19.23 0.68
CA ASP A 474 8.03 20.69 0.64
C ASP A 474 8.09 21.28 2.05
N GLN A 475 7.35 20.74 3.01
CA GLN A 475 7.36 21.21 4.41
C GLN A 475 8.72 21.04 5.09
N LEU A 476 9.51 20.05 4.66
CA LEU A 476 10.85 19.82 5.17
C LEU A 476 11.92 20.69 4.52
N SER A 477 11.60 21.28 3.37
CA SER A 477 12.54 22.02 2.54
C SER A 477 12.56 23.52 2.85
N VAL A 478 11.57 24.00 3.63
CA VAL A 478 11.43 25.41 4.05
C VAL A 478 12.23 25.72 5.34
N LYS A 479 12.89 24.72 5.93
CA LYS A 479 13.82 24.88 7.07
C LYS A 479 15.25 24.71 6.58
#